data_AF-A0A2V8QP14-F1
#
_entry.id   AF-A0A2V8QP14-F1
#
_cell.length_a   1.000
_cell.length_b   1.000
_cell.length_c   1.000
_cell.angle_alpha   90.00
_cell.angle_beta   90.00
_cell.angle_gamma   90.00
#
_symmetry.space_group_name_H-M   'P 1'
#
loop_
_entity.id
_entity.type
_entity.pdbx_description
1 polymer ?
#
loop_
_entity_poly.entity_id
_entity_poly.type
_entity_poly.pdbx_seq_one_letter_code
_entity_poly.pdbx_strand_id
1 'polypeptide(L)'
;MFGEVPPDDGHRRTILNPYHSHVGFGLAFRGHSLRLDELYLGRYLHIDPFPIRAKPKATVVLTGKLLNSTHFLHEVDVFYEPLPAPPDLSWLRTPRSLSLPDQYVILRPKAPAGTTYVDGKLGDYDWSGGKFRVPVKLLKDEPGIYTVLFWIRRVPSDKGFPAAQVCIVSQP
;
A
#
# COMPACT_ATOMS: atom_id res chain seq x y z
N MET A 1 -8.65 -22.09 -1.63
CA MET A 1 -9.16 -21.28 -2.76
C MET A 1 -10.53 -21.75 -3.32
N PHE A 2 -10.69 -22.98 -3.85
CA PHE A 2 -12.00 -23.45 -4.39
C PHE A 2 -13.03 -23.77 -3.28
N GLY A 3 -12.58 -24.33 -2.16
CA GLY A 3 -13.43 -24.66 -1.00
C GLY A 3 -13.36 -23.64 0.14
N GLU A 4 -12.77 -22.46 -0.09
CA GLU A 4 -12.76 -21.40 0.92
C GLU A 4 -14.16 -20.81 1.07
N VAL A 5 -14.57 -20.57 2.32
CA VAL A 5 -15.88 -19.99 2.69
C VAL A 5 -15.68 -18.86 3.70
N PRO A 6 -16.56 -17.84 3.71
CA PRO A 6 -16.48 -16.78 4.70
C PRO A 6 -16.55 -17.31 6.14
N PRO A 7 -15.82 -16.71 7.10
CA PRO A 7 -14.98 -15.51 6.96
C PRO A 7 -13.55 -15.79 6.46
N ASP A 8 -13.16 -17.07 6.32
CA ASP A 8 -11.80 -17.51 5.99
C ASP A 8 -11.55 -17.65 4.47
N ASP A 9 -12.12 -16.74 3.68
CA ASP A 9 -12.03 -16.71 2.21
C ASP A 9 -11.17 -15.55 1.67
N GLY A 10 -10.27 -15.03 2.51
CA GLY A 10 -9.41 -13.89 2.18
C GLY A 10 -8.59 -14.11 0.91
N HIS A 11 -8.06 -15.31 0.69
CA HIS A 11 -7.29 -15.64 -0.51
C HIS A 11 -8.17 -15.60 -1.77
N ARG A 12 -9.31 -16.30 -1.76
CA ARG A 12 -10.31 -16.22 -2.84
C ARG A 12 -10.72 -14.77 -3.14
N ARG A 13 -11.00 -13.97 -2.12
CA ARG A 13 -11.41 -12.56 -2.27
C ARG A 13 -10.32 -11.70 -2.90
N THR A 14 -9.06 -11.92 -2.53
CA THR A 14 -7.91 -11.25 -3.16
C THR A 14 -7.84 -11.56 -4.65
N ILE A 15 -8.01 -12.83 -5.03
CA ILE A 15 -7.90 -13.26 -6.43
C ILE A 15 -9.03 -12.73 -7.29
N LEU A 16 -10.25 -12.75 -6.75
CA LEU A 16 -11.44 -12.29 -7.46
C LEU A 16 -11.67 -10.78 -7.38
N ASN A 17 -10.78 -10.03 -6.72
CA ASN A 17 -10.93 -8.58 -6.60
C ASN A 17 -10.85 -7.93 -7.99
N PRO A 18 -11.93 -7.28 -8.47
CA PRO A 18 -12.01 -6.75 -9.83
C PRO A 18 -11.07 -5.56 -10.08
N TYR A 19 -10.45 -5.02 -9.03
CA TYR A 19 -9.50 -3.90 -9.12
C TYR A 19 -8.06 -4.37 -9.29
N HIS A 20 -7.77 -5.66 -9.19
CA HIS A 20 -6.44 -6.15 -9.56
C HIS A 20 -6.31 -6.19 -11.09
N SER A 21 -5.24 -5.59 -11.60
CA SER A 21 -4.95 -5.59 -13.04
C SER A 21 -3.72 -6.42 -13.39
N HIS A 22 -2.93 -6.81 -12.39
CA HIS A 22 -1.70 -7.57 -12.55
C HIS A 22 -1.55 -8.58 -11.42
N VAL A 23 -0.84 -9.67 -11.72
CA VAL A 23 -0.38 -10.65 -10.74
C VAL A 23 1.09 -10.95 -10.98
N GLY A 24 1.85 -11.05 -9.89
CA GLY A 24 3.22 -11.51 -9.87
C GLY A 24 3.33 -12.82 -9.11
N PHE A 25 4.21 -13.72 -9.56
CA PHE A 25 4.47 -14.98 -8.90
C PHE A 25 5.94 -15.05 -8.49
N GLY A 26 6.18 -15.34 -7.22
CA GLY A 26 7.50 -15.66 -6.69
C GLY A 26 7.58 -17.15 -6.40
N LEU A 27 8.59 -17.82 -6.95
CA LEU A 27 8.85 -19.23 -6.66
C LEU A 27 10.26 -19.40 -6.09
N ALA A 28 10.36 -20.12 -4.98
CA ALA A 28 11.63 -20.55 -4.41
C ALA A 28 11.61 -22.06 -4.21
N PHE A 29 12.62 -22.75 -4.74
CA PHE A 29 12.74 -24.20 -4.69
C PHE A 29 14.12 -24.60 -4.13
N ARG A 30 14.13 -25.52 -3.16
CA ARG A 30 15.35 -26.10 -2.61
C ARG A 30 15.12 -27.55 -2.19
N GLY A 31 15.81 -28.49 -2.84
CA GLY A 31 15.63 -29.92 -2.55
C GLY A 31 14.22 -30.39 -2.90
N HIS A 32 13.44 -30.80 -1.90
CA HIS A 32 12.02 -31.15 -2.06
C HIS A 32 11.06 -30.08 -1.51
N SER A 33 11.57 -28.88 -1.20
CA SER A 33 10.79 -27.78 -0.63
C SER A 33 10.49 -26.73 -1.69
N LEU A 34 9.19 -26.45 -1.91
CA LEU A 34 8.68 -25.38 -2.75
C LEU A 34 8.01 -24.30 -1.88
N ARG A 35 8.30 -23.04 -2.16
CA ARG A 35 7.54 -21.88 -1.68
C ARG A 35 7.02 -21.11 -2.89
N LEU A 36 5.73 -20.81 -2.87
CA LEU A 36 5.04 -20.00 -3.85
C LEU A 36 4.49 -18.77 -3.12
N ASP A 37 4.67 -17.61 -3.73
CA ASP A 37 4.02 -16.36 -3.32
C ASP A 37 3.29 -15.76 -4.53
N GLU A 38 2.09 -15.25 -4.28
CA GLU A 38 1.21 -14.66 -5.30
C GLU A 38 0.89 -13.22 -4.88
N LEU A 39 1.36 -12.24 -5.65
CA LEU A 39 1.11 -10.83 -5.39
C LEU A 39 0.16 -10.27 -6.45
N TYR A 40 -1.07 -9.98 -6.04
CA TYR A 40 -2.05 -9.30 -6.86
C TYR A 40 -2.01 -7.80 -6.61
N LEU A 41 -1.99 -7.00 -7.67
CA LEU A 41 -1.84 -5.54 -7.55
C LEU A 41 -2.60 -4.78 -8.63
N GLY A 42 -3.03 -3.57 -8.26
CA GLY A 42 -3.47 -2.56 -9.20
C GLY A 42 -2.27 -1.80 -9.77
N ARG A 43 -2.23 -1.61 -11.09
CA ARG A 43 -1.33 -0.63 -11.75
C ARG A 43 -2.14 0.49 -12.37
N TYR A 44 -2.56 1.43 -11.53
CA TYR A 44 -3.30 2.62 -12.00
C TYR A 44 -2.50 3.91 -11.88
N LEU A 45 -1.32 3.86 -11.27
CA LEU A 45 -0.38 4.97 -11.20
C LEU A 45 0.96 4.57 -11.80
N HIS A 46 1.62 5.56 -12.41
CA HIS A 46 3.06 5.56 -12.58
C HIS A 46 3.67 6.31 -11.40
N ILE A 47 4.56 5.65 -10.66
CA ILE A 47 5.33 6.27 -9.58
C ILE A 47 6.75 6.44 -10.11
N ASP A 48 7.26 7.67 -10.05
CA ASP A 48 8.62 7.97 -10.48
C ASP A 48 9.64 7.28 -9.54
N PRO A 49 10.88 7.02 -9.98
CA PRO A 49 11.91 6.44 -9.11
C PRO A 49 12.08 7.21 -7.80
N PHE A 50 12.14 6.47 -6.69
CA PHE A 50 12.30 7.00 -5.33
C PHE A 50 13.29 6.13 -4.55
N PRO A 51 13.89 6.63 -3.46
CA PRO A 51 14.77 5.82 -2.62
C PRO A 51 13.97 4.73 -1.90
N ILE A 52 14.22 3.47 -2.28
CA ILE A 52 13.60 2.28 -1.65
C ILE A 52 14.13 2.08 -0.22
N ARG A 53 15.27 2.69 0.13
CA ARG A 53 15.87 2.67 1.47
C ARG A 53 16.07 4.10 1.97
N ALA A 54 15.74 4.35 3.23
CA ALA A 54 15.95 5.65 3.87
C ALA A 54 16.19 5.49 5.37
N LYS A 55 16.79 6.51 5.99
CA LYS A 55 17.02 6.53 7.44
C LYS A 55 15.70 6.64 8.22
N PRO A 56 15.64 6.13 9.47
CA PRO A 56 14.53 6.43 10.37
C PRO A 56 14.27 7.93 10.46
N LYS A 57 13.00 8.33 10.62
CA LYS A 57 12.54 9.73 10.65
C LYS A 57 12.76 10.55 9.38
N ALA A 58 13.33 9.98 8.32
CA ALA A 58 13.45 10.65 7.04
C ALA A 58 12.07 10.90 6.41
N THR A 59 12.02 11.87 5.50
CA THR A 59 10.88 12.08 4.60
C THR A 59 11.26 11.63 3.21
N VAL A 60 10.54 10.66 2.66
CA VAL A 60 10.67 10.21 1.27
C VAL A 60 9.55 10.86 0.46
N VAL A 61 9.90 11.56 -0.62
CA VAL A 61 8.91 12.20 -1.50
C VAL A 61 8.61 11.25 -2.65
N LEU A 62 7.35 10.82 -2.75
CA LEU A 62 6.85 10.03 -3.85
C LEU A 62 6.19 10.96 -4.87
N THR A 63 6.67 10.96 -6.11
CA THR A 63 6.05 11.69 -7.22
C THR A 63 5.55 10.71 -8.27
N GLY A 64 4.62 11.18 -9.09
CA GLY A 64 4.13 10.39 -10.20
C GLY A 64 2.85 10.94 -10.79
N LYS A 65 2.15 10.07 -11.51
CA LYS A 65 0.90 10.39 -12.18
C LYS A 65 -0.06 9.21 -12.24
N LEU A 66 -1.35 9.53 -12.30
CA LEU A 66 -2.39 8.55 -12.63
C LEU A 66 -2.24 8.17 -14.11
N LEU A 67 -2.42 6.89 -14.42
CA LEU A 67 -2.39 6.39 -15.79
C LEU A 67 -3.68 6.71 -16.56
N ASN A 68 -4.80 6.83 -15.84
CA ASN A 68 -6.04 7.39 -16.36
C ASN A 68 -6.31 8.72 -15.65
N SER A 69 -6.29 9.82 -16.40
CA SER A 69 -6.50 11.18 -15.88
C SER A 69 -7.93 11.47 -15.43
N THR A 70 -8.91 10.61 -15.77
CA THR A 70 -10.29 10.75 -15.29
C THR A 70 -10.49 10.19 -13.89
N HIS A 71 -9.54 9.42 -13.36
CA HIS A 71 -9.57 8.93 -11.99
C HIS A 71 -9.12 10.01 -11.00
N PHE A 72 -9.48 9.82 -9.74
CA PHE A 72 -9.23 10.76 -8.64
C PHE A 72 -8.31 10.10 -7.62
N LEU A 73 -7.20 10.75 -7.26
CA LEU A 73 -6.36 10.31 -6.16
C LEU A 73 -7.05 10.66 -4.85
N HIS A 74 -7.52 9.66 -4.12
CA HIS A 74 -8.39 9.85 -2.97
C HIS A 74 -7.60 10.09 -1.69
N GLU A 75 -6.72 9.16 -1.34
CA GLU A 75 -5.90 9.19 -0.14
C GLU A 75 -4.70 8.26 -0.31
N VAL A 76 -3.74 8.37 0.61
CA VAL A 76 -2.57 7.51 0.68
C VAL A 76 -2.40 7.04 2.11
N ASP A 77 -2.41 5.72 2.29
CA ASP A 77 -2.19 5.11 3.60
C ASP A 77 -0.72 4.72 3.75
N VAL A 78 -0.17 5.02 4.92
CA VAL A 78 1.21 4.70 5.28
C VAL A 78 1.20 3.78 6.50
N PHE A 79 1.50 2.52 6.25
CA PHE A 79 1.63 1.47 7.25
C PHE A 79 3.09 1.34 7.69
N TYR A 80 3.31 0.83 8.90
CA TYR A 80 4.62 0.45 9.41
C TYR A 80 4.59 -0.98 9.93
N GLU A 81 5.59 -1.76 9.54
CA GLU A 81 5.88 -3.08 10.12
C GLU A 81 7.36 -3.14 10.53
N PRO A 82 7.69 -3.80 11.66
CA PRO A 82 9.08 -4.08 11.98
C PRO A 82 9.70 -4.99 10.91
N LEU A 83 11.03 -5.01 10.83
CA LEU A 83 11.71 -5.96 9.94
C LEU A 83 11.32 -7.39 10.31
N PRO A 84 11.11 -8.27 9.32
CA PRO A 84 10.70 -9.64 9.59
C PRO A 84 11.75 -10.37 10.43
N ALA A 85 11.30 -10.96 11.53
CA ALA A 85 12.10 -11.87 12.35
C ALA A 85 11.70 -13.33 12.04
N PRO A 86 12.62 -14.31 12.24
CA PRO A 86 12.26 -15.72 12.17
C PRO A 86 11.06 -16.01 13.09
N PRO A 87 9.96 -16.58 12.59
CA PRO A 87 8.80 -16.87 13.41
C PRO A 87 9.03 -18.10 14.29
N ASP A 88 8.34 -18.17 15.43
CA ASP A 88 8.30 -19.37 16.25
C ASP A 88 7.65 -20.56 15.52
N LEU A 89 8.01 -21.79 15.88
CA LEU A 89 7.41 -22.98 15.28
C LEU A 89 5.89 -23.06 15.49
N SER A 90 5.39 -22.59 16.64
CA SER A 90 3.95 -22.49 16.90
C SER A 90 3.27 -21.50 15.95
N TRP A 91 3.95 -20.39 15.62
CA TRP A 91 3.48 -19.40 14.68
C TRP A 91 3.26 -20.00 13.29
N LEU A 92 4.13 -20.91 12.85
CA LEU A 92 4.03 -21.58 11.53
C LEU A 92 2.88 -22.58 11.42
N ARG A 93 2.29 -23.01 12.54
CA ARG A 93 1.23 -24.04 12.56
C ARG A 93 -0.19 -23.46 12.57
N THR A 94 -0.32 -22.14 12.70
CA THR A 94 -1.61 -21.46 12.71
C THR A 94 -1.81 -20.75 11.37
N PRO A 95 -2.83 -21.14 10.58
CA PRO A 95 -3.25 -20.36 9.43
C PRO A 95 -3.58 -18.94 9.86
N ARG A 96 -3.12 -17.94 9.11
CA ARG A 96 -3.39 -16.52 9.39
C ARG A 96 -3.79 -15.82 8.10
N SER A 97 -4.65 -14.82 8.24
CA SER A 97 -4.95 -13.90 7.15
C SER A 97 -3.73 -13.01 6.87
N LEU A 98 -3.42 -12.81 5.60
CA LEU A 98 -2.46 -11.81 5.15
C LEU A 98 -3.23 -10.49 5.03
N SER A 99 -3.09 -9.62 6.02
CA SER A 99 -3.68 -8.28 6.02
C SER A 99 -2.60 -7.23 6.26
N LEU A 100 -2.87 -6.02 5.78
CA LEU A 100 -2.08 -4.86 6.20
C LEU A 100 -2.27 -4.61 7.71
N PRO A 101 -1.31 -3.96 8.37
CA PRO A 101 -1.44 -3.61 9.78
C PRO A 101 -2.68 -2.75 10.05
N ASP A 102 -3.31 -2.91 11.22
CA ASP A 102 -4.48 -2.11 11.62
C ASP A 102 -4.12 -0.63 11.85
N GLN A 103 -2.85 -0.35 12.18
CA GLN A 103 -2.36 1.00 12.46
C GLN A 103 -1.66 1.60 11.23
N TYR A 104 -2.16 2.76 10.80
CA TYR A 104 -1.62 3.49 9.66
C TYR A 104 -1.90 4.98 9.78
N VAL A 105 -1.17 5.76 8.99
CA VAL A 105 -1.40 7.19 8.82
C VAL A 105 -2.07 7.42 7.47
N ILE A 106 -3.18 8.16 7.49
CA ILE A 106 -3.88 8.61 6.28
C ILE A 106 -3.31 9.97 5.88
N LEU A 107 -2.83 10.05 4.64
CA LEU A 107 -2.47 11.30 3.97
C LEU A 107 -3.56 11.65 2.97
N ARG A 108 -3.97 12.92 2.94
CA ARG A 108 -5.01 13.44 2.03
C ARG A 108 -4.46 14.48 1.07
N PRO A 109 -5.04 14.62 -0.13
CA PRO A 109 -4.65 15.72 -1.01
C PRO A 109 -4.99 17.04 -0.35
N LYS A 110 -4.24 18.10 -0.64
CA LYS A 110 -4.58 19.42 -0.14
C LYS A 110 -5.97 19.83 -0.62
N ALA A 111 -6.79 20.30 0.32
CA ALA A 111 -8.12 20.81 0.03
C ALA A 111 -8.02 22.03 -0.90
N PRO A 112 -9.07 22.29 -1.71
CA PRO A 112 -9.15 23.50 -2.52
C PRO A 112 -8.87 24.76 -1.70
N ALA A 113 -8.28 25.77 -2.34
CA ALA A 113 -7.95 27.03 -1.69
C ALA A 113 -9.18 27.62 -0.98
N GLY A 114 -9.01 28.01 0.30
CA GLY A 114 -10.09 28.54 1.13
C GLY A 114 -11.01 27.50 1.75
N THR A 115 -10.71 26.20 1.59
CA THR A 115 -11.48 25.11 2.21
C THR A 115 -10.60 24.24 3.10
N THR A 116 -11.24 23.50 4.00
CA THR A 116 -10.60 22.51 4.89
C THR A 116 -11.41 21.23 4.91
N TYR A 117 -10.79 20.14 5.35
CA TYR A 117 -11.50 18.93 5.71
C TYR A 117 -12.32 19.14 6.99
N VAL A 118 -13.22 18.19 7.29
CA VAL A 118 -14.09 18.22 8.48
C VAL A 118 -13.30 18.30 9.79
N ASP A 119 -12.06 17.79 9.80
CA ASP A 119 -11.13 17.86 10.93
C ASP A 119 -10.32 19.17 10.98
N GLY A 120 -10.64 20.15 10.12
CA GLY A 120 -9.96 21.43 10.02
C GLY A 120 -8.61 21.39 9.30
N LYS A 121 -8.14 20.21 8.86
CA LYS A 121 -6.86 20.11 8.16
C LYS A 121 -6.96 20.61 6.72
N LEU A 122 -5.84 21.12 6.23
CA LEU A 122 -5.68 21.50 4.82
C LEU A 122 -5.36 20.30 3.93
N GLY A 123 -4.99 19.15 4.47
CA GLY A 123 -4.42 18.02 3.74
C GLY A 123 -2.88 18.02 3.73
N ASP A 124 -2.30 16.96 3.19
CA ASP A 124 -0.92 16.57 3.43
C ASP A 124 -0.04 16.66 2.17
N TYR A 125 -0.63 16.52 0.98
CA TYR A 125 0.13 16.45 -0.27
C TYR A 125 -0.47 17.21 -1.44
N ASP A 126 0.38 17.54 -2.41
CA ASP A 126 -0.02 18.23 -3.64
C ASP A 126 -0.54 17.21 -4.66
N TRP A 127 -1.69 17.50 -5.26
CA TRP A 127 -2.25 16.74 -6.38
C TRP A 127 -3.00 17.67 -7.32
N SER A 128 -2.62 17.67 -8.59
CA SER A 128 -3.28 18.45 -9.65
C SER A 128 -3.00 17.85 -11.01
N GLY A 129 -3.97 17.94 -11.93
CA GLY A 129 -3.81 17.46 -13.32
C GLY A 129 -3.38 15.99 -13.42
N GLY A 130 -3.84 15.14 -12.48
CA GLY A 130 -3.47 13.73 -12.42
C GLY A 130 -2.04 13.45 -11.92
N LYS A 131 -1.26 14.46 -11.55
CA LYS A 131 0.08 14.33 -10.98
C LYS A 131 0.07 14.58 -9.48
N PHE A 132 0.90 13.84 -8.75
CA PHE A 132 0.96 13.95 -7.29
C PHE A 132 2.40 14.13 -6.79
N ARG A 133 2.51 14.72 -5.60
CA ARG A 133 3.74 14.81 -4.81
C ARG A 133 3.43 14.56 -3.35
N VAL A 134 3.68 13.34 -2.88
CA VAL A 134 3.34 12.86 -1.55
C VAL A 134 4.59 12.77 -0.68
N PRO A 135 4.74 13.64 0.35
CA PRO A 135 5.81 13.50 1.34
C PRO A 135 5.45 12.43 2.38
N VAL A 136 6.13 11.29 2.35
CA VAL A 136 5.96 10.20 3.32
C VAL A 136 7.00 10.33 4.41
N LYS A 137 6.56 10.62 5.65
CA LYS A 137 7.44 10.68 6.82
C LYS A 137 7.54 9.30 7.47
N LEU A 138 8.77 8.81 7.66
CA LEU A 138 9.04 7.54 8.34
C LEU A 138 9.00 7.76 9.86
N LEU A 139 7.80 7.78 10.45
CA LEU A 139 7.55 8.30 11.80
C LEU A 139 8.26 7.57 12.96
N LYS A 140 8.53 6.28 12.80
CA LYS A 140 9.20 5.42 13.79
C LYS A 140 10.70 5.65 13.78
N ASP A 141 11.28 5.63 14.98
CA ASP A 141 12.72 5.73 15.23
C ASP A 141 13.39 4.36 15.31
N GLU A 142 12.95 3.43 14.47
CA GLU A 142 13.39 2.03 14.50
C GLU A 142 13.37 1.45 13.08
N PRO A 143 14.20 0.44 12.81
CA PRO A 143 14.17 -0.23 11.52
C PRO A 143 12.81 -0.86 11.21
N GLY A 144 12.42 -0.85 9.94
CA GLY A 144 11.19 -1.49 9.52
C GLY A 144 10.87 -1.26 8.05
N ILE A 145 9.67 -1.66 7.66
CA ILE A 145 9.14 -1.53 6.31
C ILE A 145 7.93 -0.62 6.39
N TYR A 146 7.95 0.44 5.60
CA TYR A 146 6.79 1.29 5.38
C TYR A 146 6.11 0.88 4.10
N THR A 147 4.89 0.36 4.22
CA THR A 147 4.04 0.07 3.07
C THR A 147 3.19 1.31 2.79
N VAL A 148 3.30 1.85 1.59
CA VAL A 148 2.56 3.03 1.14
C VAL A 148 1.54 2.60 0.09
N LEU A 149 0.26 2.72 0.43
CA LEU A 149 -0.86 2.30 -0.41
C LEU A 149 -1.58 3.53 -0.96
N PHE A 150 -1.67 3.63 -2.28
CA PHE A 150 -2.40 4.70 -2.95
C PHE A 150 -3.82 4.23 -3.24
N TRP A 151 -4.80 5.03 -2.83
CA TRP A 151 -6.21 4.78 -3.10
C TRP A 151 -6.72 5.75 -4.16
N ILE A 152 -7.40 5.21 -5.17
CA ILE A 152 -8.07 6.05 -6.18
C ILE A 152 -9.58 5.79 -6.19
N ARG A 153 -10.31 6.72 -6.79
CA ARG A 153 -11.71 6.58 -7.16
C ARG A 153 -11.86 6.77 -8.67
N ARG A 154 -12.80 6.08 -9.30
CA ARG A 154 -13.06 6.31 -10.74
C ARG A 154 -13.81 7.61 -10.98
N VAL A 155 -14.73 7.92 -10.07
CA VAL A 155 -15.47 9.19 -9.99
C VAL A 155 -15.49 9.65 -8.53
N PRO A 156 -15.73 10.94 -8.21
CA PRO A 156 -15.61 11.43 -6.84
C PRO A 156 -16.49 10.71 -5.81
N SER A 157 -17.64 10.19 -6.22
CA SER A 157 -18.59 9.46 -5.37
C SER A 157 -18.27 7.99 -5.14
N ASP A 158 -17.34 7.40 -5.91
CA ASP A 158 -17.00 5.99 -5.80
C ASP A 158 -16.32 5.68 -4.46
N LYS A 159 -16.47 4.44 -3.99
CA LYS A 159 -15.60 3.90 -2.94
C LYS A 159 -14.16 3.84 -3.46
N GLY A 160 -13.21 4.24 -2.62
CA GLY A 160 -11.79 4.10 -2.94
C GLY A 160 -11.39 2.62 -3.12
N PHE A 161 -10.46 2.35 -4.04
CA PHE A 161 -9.83 1.05 -4.22
C PHE A 161 -8.31 1.18 -4.39
N PRO A 162 -7.54 0.13 -4.03
CA PRO A 162 -6.08 0.19 -4.07
C PRO A 162 -5.59 0.26 -5.51
N ALA A 163 -4.69 1.21 -5.74
CA ALA A 163 -4.30 1.64 -7.08
C ALA A 163 -2.83 1.39 -7.40
N ALA A 164 -2.00 1.44 -6.35
CA ALA A 164 -0.59 1.03 -6.35
C ALA A 164 -0.14 0.87 -4.90
N GLN A 165 0.88 0.03 -4.70
CA GLN A 165 1.57 -0.15 -3.42
C GLN A 165 3.07 -0.06 -3.66
N VAL A 166 3.78 0.62 -2.76
CA VAL A 166 5.25 0.62 -2.72
C VAL A 166 5.73 0.42 -1.29
N CYS A 167 6.96 -0.09 -1.15
CA CYS A 167 7.59 -0.26 0.14
C CYS A 167 8.85 0.59 0.25
N ILE A 168 9.05 1.19 1.43
CA ILE A 168 10.27 1.90 1.79
C ILE A 168 10.86 1.21 3.02
N VAL A 169 12.08 0.72 2.90
CA VAL A 169 12.82 0.11 4.00
C VAL A 169 13.47 1.22 4.81
N SER A 170 13.07 1.35 6.08
CA SER A 170 13.69 2.25 7.04
C SER A 170 14.82 1.52 7.76
N GLN A 171 16.07 1.91 7.53
CA GLN A 171 17.27 1.33 8.14
C GLN A 171 18.35 2.43 8.30
N PRO A 172 19.24 2.33 9.31
CA PRO A 172 20.32 3.31 9.55
C PRO A 172 21.25 3.56 8.36
#